data_AF-A0A317HPC9-F1
#
_entry.id   AF-A0A317HPC9-F1
#
_cell.length_a   1.000
_cell.length_b   1.000
_cell.length_c   1.000
_cell.angle_alpha   90.00
_cell.angle_beta   90.00
_cell.angle_gamma   90.00
#
_symmetry.space_group_name_H-M   'P 1'
#
loop_
_entity.id
_entity.type
_entity.pdbx_description
1 polymer ?
#
loop_
_entity_poly.entity_id
_entity_poly.type
_entity_poly.pdbx_seq_one_letter_code
_entity_poly.pdbx_strand_id
1 'polypeptide(L)'
;MTGLLPLLEEFYREKLAMMLRHQAAATVVGQYDANNTYQYIIAREDVQLSWVASAIGELGGTVPSQVDAGRAWSEKGSSVAQGLLEQDARDAQGFVDRWRPRVESMSHARHRGMLRVILGEVLEHKRFFEQALAGRSDLLGRRADVLGPSHGEVLPTRWIE
;
A
#
# COMPACT_ATOMS: atom_id res chain seq x y z
N MET A 1 -27.20 8.23 1.75
CA MET A 1 -26.42 7.01 1.42
C MET A 1 -25.76 7.25 0.07
N THR A 2 -24.43 7.22 0.01
CA THR A 2 -23.68 7.32 -1.26
C THR A 2 -23.97 6.07 -2.08
N GLY A 3 -24.22 6.23 -3.39
CA GLY A 3 -24.38 5.10 -4.31
C GLY A 3 -23.12 4.23 -4.38
N LEU A 4 -23.27 2.98 -4.84
CA LEU A 4 -22.16 2.02 -4.95
C LEU A 4 -21.00 2.57 -5.81
N LEU A 5 -21.30 3.09 -6.99
CA LEU A 5 -20.27 3.56 -7.92
C LEU A 5 -19.43 4.72 -7.33
N PRO A 6 -20.03 5.83 -6.83
CA PRO A 6 -19.24 6.89 -6.22
C PRO A 6 -18.42 6.44 -4.99
N LEU A 7 -18.91 5.44 -4.25
CA LEU A 7 -18.16 4.86 -3.13
C LEU A 7 -16.90 4.12 -3.61
N LEU A 8 -17.02 3.33 -4.69
CA LEU A 8 -15.88 2.63 -5.29
C LEU A 8 -14.86 3.59 -5.89
N GLU A 9 -15.33 4.64 -6.58
CA GLU A 9 -14.47 5.68 -7.16
C GLU A 9 -13.67 6.43 -6.09
N GLU A 10 -14.31 6.76 -4.97
CA GLU A 10 -13.66 7.40 -3.83
C GLU A 10 -12.64 6.46 -3.18
N PHE A 11 -13.01 5.19 -2.96
CA PHE A 11 -12.09 4.16 -2.43
C PHE A 11 -10.86 4.01 -3.33
N TYR A 12 -11.08 3.89 -4.64
CA TYR A 12 -10.01 3.78 -5.64
C TYR A 12 -9.06 4.97 -5.56
N ARG A 13 -9.60 6.19 -5.54
CA ARG A 13 -8.79 7.42 -5.50
C ARG A 13 -7.89 7.48 -4.28
N GLU A 14 -8.43 7.21 -3.09
CA GLU A 14 -7.65 7.22 -1.86
C GLU A 14 -6.61 6.09 -1.83
N LYS A 15 -6.97 4.89 -2.31
CA LYS A 15 -6.05 3.74 -2.38
C LYS A 15 -4.92 3.99 -3.38
N LEU A 16 -5.21 4.62 -4.52
CA LEU A 16 -4.21 5.00 -5.51
C LEU A 16 -3.25 6.04 -4.94
N ALA A 17 -3.76 7.05 -4.23
CA ALA A 17 -2.90 8.03 -3.56
C ALA A 17 -1.98 7.37 -2.51
N MET A 18 -2.46 6.36 -1.78
CA MET A 18 -1.63 5.55 -0.87
C MET A 18 -0.52 4.80 -1.62
N MET A 19 -0.86 4.10 -2.72
CA MET A 19 0.15 3.38 -3.51
C MET A 19 1.23 4.31 -4.07
N LEU A 20 0.85 5.50 -4.56
CA LEU A 20 1.82 6.48 -5.05
C LEU A 20 2.76 6.98 -3.94
N ARG A 21 2.27 7.11 -2.70
CA ARG A 21 3.14 7.41 -1.54
C ARG A 21 4.13 6.29 -1.25
N HIS A 22 3.67 5.03 -1.30
CA HIS A 22 4.56 3.88 -1.14
C HIS A 22 5.61 3.80 -2.26
N GLN A 23 5.23 4.11 -3.50
CA GLN A 23 6.19 4.22 -4.61
C GLN A 23 7.24 5.29 -4.36
N ALA A 24 6.85 6.46 -3.84
CA ALA A 24 7.80 7.51 -3.47
C ALA A 24 8.73 7.06 -2.34
N ALA A 25 8.19 6.44 -1.28
CA ALA A 25 8.97 5.91 -0.16
C ALA A 25 10.01 4.86 -0.62
N ALA A 26 9.64 4.00 -1.56
CA ALA A 26 10.54 2.99 -2.12
C ALA A 26 11.76 3.58 -2.87
N THR A 27 11.76 4.88 -3.23
CA THR A 27 12.92 5.53 -3.87
C THR A 27 13.93 6.09 -2.85
N VAL A 28 13.51 6.24 -1.59
CA VAL A 28 14.33 6.87 -0.52
C VAL A 28 14.71 5.90 0.61
N VAL A 29 13.94 4.82 0.82
CA VAL A 29 14.25 3.79 1.82
C VAL A 29 15.38 2.89 1.31
N GLY A 30 16.59 3.08 1.84
CA GLY A 30 17.77 2.33 1.41
C GLY A 30 17.99 0.98 2.08
N GLN A 31 17.33 0.69 3.22
CA GLN A 31 17.47 -0.61 3.89
C GLN A 31 16.79 -1.69 3.04
N TYR A 32 17.56 -2.71 2.66
CA TYR A 32 17.19 -3.71 1.67
C TYR A 32 15.84 -4.41 1.95
N ASP A 33 15.65 -4.94 3.15
CA ASP A 33 14.46 -5.73 3.48
C ASP A 33 13.19 -4.86 3.57
N ALA A 34 13.32 -3.64 4.11
CA ALA A 34 12.25 -2.64 4.13
C ALA A 34 11.90 -2.18 2.71
N ASN A 35 12.90 -1.94 1.85
CA ASN A 35 12.65 -1.57 0.45
C ASN A 35 11.94 -2.70 -0.31
N ASN A 36 12.41 -3.94 -0.20
CA ASN A 36 11.75 -5.09 -0.80
C ASN A 36 10.32 -5.26 -0.30
N THR A 37 10.07 -4.95 0.98
CA THR A 37 8.74 -4.95 1.55
C THR A 37 7.85 -3.89 0.91
N TYR A 38 8.36 -2.68 0.64
CA TYR A 38 7.64 -1.70 -0.18
C TYR A 38 7.33 -2.22 -1.59
N GLN A 39 8.28 -2.86 -2.28
CA GLN A 39 8.03 -3.44 -3.61
C GLN A 39 6.94 -4.50 -3.58
N TYR A 40 6.96 -5.38 -2.58
CA TYR A 40 5.91 -6.37 -2.36
C TYR A 40 4.56 -5.71 -2.13
N ILE A 41 4.49 -4.72 -1.24
CA ILE A 41 3.26 -3.94 -0.96
C ILE A 41 2.73 -3.31 -2.24
N ILE A 42 3.57 -2.62 -3.01
CA ILE A 42 3.16 -1.94 -4.26
C ILE A 42 2.59 -2.95 -5.27
N ALA A 43 3.20 -4.13 -5.42
CA ALA A 43 2.68 -5.17 -6.31
C ALA A 43 1.30 -5.68 -5.87
N ARG A 44 1.06 -5.82 -4.55
CA ARG A 44 -0.26 -6.18 -4.01
C ARG A 44 -1.28 -5.08 -4.26
N GLU A 45 -0.89 -3.82 -4.05
CA GLU A 45 -1.77 -2.66 -4.23
C GLU A 45 -2.19 -2.44 -5.68
N ASP A 46 -1.31 -2.72 -6.63
CA ASP A 46 -1.64 -2.68 -8.06
C ASP A 46 -2.75 -3.67 -8.41
N VAL A 47 -2.62 -4.93 -7.93
CA VAL A 47 -3.65 -5.95 -8.10
C VAL A 47 -4.97 -5.53 -7.42
N GLN A 48 -4.91 -4.99 -6.21
CA GLN A 48 -6.11 -4.50 -5.50
C GLN A 48 -6.81 -3.37 -6.28
N LEU A 49 -6.05 -2.41 -6.81
CA LEU A 49 -6.58 -1.32 -7.63
C LEU A 49 -7.18 -1.85 -8.93
N SER A 50 -6.59 -2.89 -9.54
CA SER A 50 -7.15 -3.53 -10.73
C SER A 50 -8.56 -4.09 -10.47
N TRP A 51 -8.78 -4.72 -9.30
CA TRP A 51 -10.11 -5.25 -8.94
C TRP A 51 -11.14 -4.14 -8.79
N VAL A 52 -10.78 -3.04 -8.12
CA VAL A 52 -11.68 -1.90 -7.92
C VAL A 52 -11.95 -1.19 -9.25
N ALA A 53 -10.93 -1.03 -10.10
CA ALA A 53 -11.07 -0.45 -11.44
C ALA A 53 -12.02 -1.26 -12.32
N SER A 54 -11.88 -2.60 -12.34
CA SER A 54 -12.81 -3.47 -13.05
C SER A 54 -14.24 -3.32 -12.53
N ALA A 55 -14.43 -3.29 -11.21
CA ALA A 55 -15.76 -3.08 -10.61
C ALA A 55 -16.38 -1.72 -10.97
N ILE A 56 -15.57 -0.66 -11.03
CA ILE A 56 -16.01 0.67 -11.49
C ILE A 56 -16.42 0.61 -12.97
N GLY A 57 -15.61 -0.02 -13.82
CA GLY A 57 -15.91 -0.16 -15.25
C GLY A 57 -17.17 -0.99 -15.53
N GLU A 58 -17.39 -2.09 -14.77
CA GLU A 58 -18.63 -2.89 -14.85
C GLU A 58 -19.89 -2.07 -14.52
N LEU A 59 -19.76 -1.01 -13.71
CA LEU A 59 -20.83 -0.08 -13.35
C LEU A 59 -20.92 1.15 -14.28
N GLY A 60 -20.11 1.20 -15.33
CA GLY A 60 -20.06 2.30 -16.29
C GLY A 60 -19.31 3.55 -15.80
N GLY A 61 -18.55 3.45 -14.71
CA GLY A 61 -17.72 4.54 -14.20
C GLY A 61 -16.33 4.58 -14.85
N THR A 62 -15.54 5.58 -14.46
CA THR A 62 -14.16 5.75 -14.93
C THR A 62 -13.21 5.97 -13.75
N VAL A 63 -12.04 5.34 -13.82
CA VAL A 63 -10.99 5.55 -12.82
C VAL A 63 -10.12 6.75 -13.20
N PRO A 64 -9.71 7.59 -12.23
CA PRO A 64 -8.75 8.65 -12.49
C PRO A 64 -7.39 8.07 -12.88
N SER A 65 -6.81 8.57 -13.97
CA SER A 65 -5.43 8.24 -14.38
C SER A 65 -4.37 8.98 -13.56
N GLN A 66 -4.76 10.06 -12.89
CA GLN A 66 -3.89 10.86 -12.05
C GLN A 66 -4.60 11.19 -10.74
N VAL A 67 -3.88 11.02 -9.64
CA VAL A 67 -4.29 11.49 -8.32
C VAL A 67 -3.10 12.16 -7.66
N ASP A 68 -3.37 13.19 -6.88
CA ASP A 68 -2.34 13.79 -6.05
C ASP A 68 -2.01 12.83 -4.90
N ALA A 69 -0.79 12.29 -4.91
CA ALA A 69 -0.25 11.50 -3.81
C ALA A 69 -0.03 12.36 -2.54
N GLY A 70 -0.05 13.68 -2.70
CA GLY A 70 0.09 14.73 -1.71
C GLY A 70 1.55 15.04 -1.39
N ARG A 71 2.41 14.02 -1.28
CA ARG A 71 3.76 14.16 -0.70
C ARG A 71 4.86 13.68 -1.65
N ALA A 72 5.83 14.55 -1.89
CA ALA A 72 7.10 14.22 -2.51
C ALA A 72 8.18 14.08 -1.44
N TRP A 73 8.93 12.99 -1.48
CA TRP A 73 10.08 12.75 -0.60
C TRP A 73 11.34 12.77 -1.47
N SER A 74 12.26 13.68 -1.17
CA SER A 74 13.52 13.83 -1.93
C SER A 74 14.77 13.53 -1.10
N GLU A 75 14.65 13.54 0.22
CA GLU A 75 15.77 13.31 1.14
C GLU A 75 15.94 11.81 1.43
N LYS A 76 17.20 11.37 1.51
CA LYS A 76 17.58 9.98 1.86
C LYS A 76 18.22 9.96 3.24
N GLY A 77 17.98 8.90 4.02
CA GLY A 77 18.60 8.71 5.33
C GLY A 77 17.80 7.78 6.24
N SER A 78 18.43 7.25 7.27
CA SER A 78 17.79 6.32 8.23
C SER A 78 16.68 6.98 9.04
N SER A 79 16.85 8.24 9.45
CA SER A 79 15.82 9.03 10.14
C SER A 79 14.60 9.28 9.26
N VAL A 80 14.83 9.60 7.97
CA VAL A 80 13.76 9.77 6.98
C VAL A 80 13.01 8.45 6.77
N ALA A 81 13.73 7.33 6.65
CA ALA A 81 13.13 6.00 6.50
C ALA A 81 12.26 5.61 7.71
N GLN A 82 12.71 5.89 8.94
CA GLN A 82 11.89 5.68 10.14
C GLN A 82 10.62 6.53 10.14
N GLY A 83 10.75 7.83 9.86
CA GLY A 83 9.59 8.73 9.78
C GLY A 83 8.57 8.31 8.70
N LEU A 84 9.05 7.78 7.57
CA LEU A 84 8.20 7.23 6.52
C LEU A 84 7.42 6.00 6.98
N LEU A 85 8.10 5.02 7.57
CA LEU A 85 7.47 3.80 8.07
C LEU A 85 6.43 4.12 9.16
N GLU A 86 6.73 5.06 10.07
CA GLU A 86 5.78 5.51 11.09
C GLU A 86 4.54 6.17 10.47
N GLN A 87 4.75 6.99 9.44
CA GLN A 87 3.66 7.67 8.75
C GLN A 87 2.80 6.69 7.96
N ASP A 88 3.42 5.76 7.22
CA ASP A 88 2.68 4.77 6.42
C ASP A 88 1.90 3.80 7.32
N ALA A 89 2.45 3.41 8.48
CA ALA A 89 1.71 2.65 9.48
C ALA A 89 0.46 3.41 10.00
N ARG A 90 0.61 4.71 10.29
CA ARG A 90 -0.50 5.59 10.71
C ARG A 90 -1.54 5.78 9.61
N ASP A 91 -1.10 6.02 8.37
CA ASP A 91 -1.96 6.20 7.21
C ASP A 91 -2.76 4.93 6.90
N ALA A 92 -2.13 3.75 7.00
CA ALA A 92 -2.79 2.47 6.82
C ALA A 92 -3.90 2.26 7.85
N GLN A 93 -3.63 2.54 9.14
CA GLN A 93 -4.65 2.48 10.18
C GLN A 93 -5.79 3.47 9.91
N GLY A 94 -5.47 4.74 9.62
CA GLY A 94 -6.46 5.77 9.35
C GLY A 94 -7.32 5.49 8.12
N PHE A 95 -6.76 4.86 7.08
CA PHE A 95 -7.51 4.38 5.93
C PHE A 95 -8.51 3.30 6.33
N VAL A 96 -8.06 2.30 7.10
CA VAL A 96 -8.92 1.21 7.56
C VAL A 96 -10.04 1.70 8.46
N ASP A 97 -9.74 2.58 9.41
CA ASP A 97 -10.73 3.12 10.35
C ASP A 97 -11.82 3.93 9.62
N ARG A 98 -11.44 4.70 8.60
CA ARG A 98 -12.37 5.46 7.76
C ARG A 98 -13.26 4.56 6.91
N TRP A 99 -12.68 3.52 6.31
CA TRP A 99 -13.36 2.74 5.28
C TRP A 99 -14.14 1.54 5.82
N ARG A 100 -13.67 0.92 6.90
CA ARG A 100 -14.35 -0.24 7.50
C ARG A 100 -15.85 0.00 7.74
N PRO A 101 -16.31 1.04 8.47
CA PRO A 101 -17.74 1.23 8.70
C PRO A 101 -18.54 1.43 7.40
N ARG A 102 -17.96 2.11 6.41
CA ARG A 102 -18.58 2.36 5.10
C ARG A 102 -18.74 1.08 4.31
N VAL A 103 -17.69 0.25 4.28
CA VAL A 103 -17.71 -1.07 3.63
C VAL A 103 -18.70 -2.00 4.29
N GLU A 104 -18.73 -2.05 5.62
CA GLU A 104 -19.66 -2.89 6.39
C GLU A 104 -21.13 -2.52 6.12
N SER A 105 -21.42 -1.24 5.90
CA SER A 105 -22.76 -0.74 5.59
C SER A 105 -23.26 -1.08 4.17
N MET A 106 -22.40 -1.59 3.29
CA MET A 106 -22.76 -1.88 1.90
C MET A 106 -23.73 -3.06 1.81
N SER A 107 -24.79 -2.94 1.00
CA SER A 107 -25.70 -4.04 0.68
C SER A 107 -25.11 -5.04 -0.33
N HIS A 108 -24.25 -4.57 -1.25
CA HIS A 108 -23.67 -5.39 -2.32
C HIS A 108 -22.58 -6.34 -1.79
N ALA A 109 -22.95 -7.61 -1.57
CA ALA A 109 -22.07 -8.60 -0.93
C ALA A 109 -20.73 -8.83 -1.65
N ARG A 110 -20.70 -8.92 -2.99
CA ARG A 110 -19.47 -9.11 -3.78
C ARG A 110 -18.49 -7.96 -3.57
N HIS A 111 -18.93 -6.72 -3.79
CA HIS A 111 -18.09 -5.53 -3.62
C HIS A 111 -17.65 -5.35 -2.17
N ARG A 112 -18.54 -5.58 -1.20
CA ARG A 112 -18.19 -5.58 0.21
C ARG A 112 -17.09 -6.59 0.54
N GLY A 113 -17.21 -7.82 0.02
CA GLY A 113 -16.20 -8.86 0.21
C GLY A 113 -14.83 -8.46 -0.35
N MET A 114 -14.81 -7.95 -1.59
CA MET A 114 -13.59 -7.42 -2.22
C MET A 114 -12.93 -6.33 -1.38
N LEU A 115 -13.69 -5.30 -0.97
CA LEU A 115 -13.14 -4.21 -0.17
C LEU A 115 -12.67 -4.68 1.22
N ARG A 116 -13.36 -5.66 1.84
CA ARG A 116 -12.90 -6.27 3.10
C ARG A 116 -11.54 -6.96 2.96
N VAL A 117 -11.31 -7.68 1.86
CA VAL A 117 -9.99 -8.28 1.57
C VAL A 117 -8.93 -7.20 1.49
N ILE A 118 -9.19 -6.13 0.73
CA ILE A 118 -8.24 -5.00 0.61
C ILE A 118 -7.95 -4.37 1.97
N LEU A 119 -8.97 -4.14 2.81
CA LEU A 119 -8.78 -3.59 4.16
C LEU A 119 -7.96 -4.53 5.07
N GLY A 120 -8.12 -5.84 4.92
CA GLY A 120 -7.31 -6.83 5.63
C GLY A 120 -5.83 -6.76 5.20
N GLU A 121 -5.58 -6.64 3.90
CA GLU A 121 -4.22 -6.50 3.37
C GLU A 121 -3.56 -5.18 3.77
N VAL A 122 -4.31 -4.07 3.85
CA VAL A 122 -3.78 -2.80 4.37
C VAL A 122 -3.32 -2.95 5.83
N LEU A 123 -4.02 -3.73 6.66
CA LEU A 123 -3.56 -4.03 8.03
C LEU A 123 -2.30 -4.90 8.03
N GLU A 124 -2.16 -5.81 7.07
CA GLU A 124 -0.93 -6.60 6.92
C GLU A 124 0.25 -5.71 6.49
N HIS A 125 0.01 -4.74 5.60
CA HIS A 125 1.02 -3.74 5.24
C HIS A 125 1.46 -2.92 6.45
N LYS A 126 0.51 -2.46 7.27
CA LYS A 126 0.79 -1.80 8.55
C LYS A 126 1.67 -2.66 9.45
N ARG A 127 1.36 -3.96 9.58
CA ARG A 127 2.13 -4.91 10.39
C ARG A 127 3.60 -4.98 9.93
N PHE A 128 3.86 -4.94 8.62
CA PHE A 128 5.22 -4.90 8.11
C PHE A 128 5.97 -3.63 8.53
N PHE A 129 5.34 -2.46 8.41
CA PHE A 129 5.96 -1.19 8.82
C PHE A 129 6.28 -1.18 10.31
N GLU A 130 5.36 -1.67 11.16
CA GLU A 130 5.59 -1.78 12.60
C GLU A 130 6.73 -2.74 12.95
N GLN A 131 6.88 -3.84 12.20
CA GLN A 131 7.99 -4.77 12.38
C GLN A 131 9.33 -4.18 11.94
N ALA A 132 9.34 -3.43 10.84
CA ALA A 132 10.53 -2.72 10.38
C ALA A 132 10.97 -1.67 11.42
N LEU A 133 10.03 -0.94 12.01
CA LEU A 133 10.28 0.01 13.10
C LEU A 133 10.81 -0.66 14.37
N ALA A 134 10.37 -1.89 14.65
CA ALA A 134 10.92 -2.72 15.72
C ALA A 134 12.29 -3.33 15.40
N GLY A 135 12.90 -2.99 14.25
CA GLY A 135 14.22 -3.44 13.83
C GLY A 135 14.26 -4.84 13.21
N ARG A 136 13.11 -5.42 12.82
CA ARG A 136 13.08 -6.70 12.13
C ARG A 136 13.46 -6.55 10.66
N SER A 137 14.22 -7.52 10.16
CA SER A 137 14.62 -7.65 8.75
C SER A 137 13.96 -8.82 8.03
N ASP A 138 13.28 -9.72 8.76
CA ASP A 138 12.57 -10.89 8.22
C ASP A 138 11.08 -10.59 7.94
N LEU A 139 10.83 -9.42 7.34
CA LEU A 139 9.49 -8.85 7.13
C LEU A 139 8.63 -9.72 6.21
N LEU A 140 9.20 -10.22 5.11
CA LEU A 140 8.54 -11.08 4.13
C LEU A 140 8.74 -12.58 4.41
N GLY A 141 9.18 -12.93 5.62
CA GLY A 141 9.48 -14.29 6.02
C GLY A 141 10.94 -14.50 6.40
N ARG A 142 11.20 -15.62 7.07
CA ARG A 142 12.56 -16.01 7.50
C ARG A 142 13.33 -16.57 6.32
N ARG A 143 14.60 -16.18 6.21
CA ARG A 143 15.53 -16.82 5.27
C ARG A 143 15.86 -18.22 5.78
N ALA A 144 16.09 -19.14 4.84
CA ALA A 144 16.67 -20.42 5.18
C ALA A 144 18.10 -20.20 5.72
N ASP A 145 18.50 -20.98 6.72
CA ASP A 145 19.79 -20.87 7.43
C ASP A 145 21.03 -20.98 6.52
N VAL A 146 20.83 -21.43 5.28
CA VAL A 146 21.88 -21.70 4.29
C VAL A 146 22.19 -20.50 3.37
N LEU A 147 21.42 -19.41 3.46
CA LEU A 147 21.65 -18.21 2.65
C LEU A 147 22.61 -17.26 3.39
N GLY A 148 23.68 -16.83 2.71
CA GLY A 148 24.63 -15.85 3.25
C GLY A 148 24.00 -14.48 3.57
N PRO A 149 24.76 -13.54 4.17
CA PRO A 149 24.25 -12.22 4.54
C PRO A 149 23.65 -11.48 3.34
N SER A 150 22.62 -10.65 3.57
CA SER A 150 22.09 -9.74 2.55
C SER A 150 23.19 -8.81 2.07
N HIS A 151 23.59 -8.93 0.81
CA HIS A 151 24.45 -7.95 0.15
C HIS A 151 23.69 -7.40 -1.06
N GLY A 152 23.54 -6.08 -1.13
CA GLY A 152 22.85 -5.42 -2.24
C GLY A 152 22.63 -3.94 -1.98
N GLU A 153 22.71 -3.14 -3.03
CA GLU A 153 22.31 -1.74 -3.03
C GLU A 153 20.97 -1.59 -3.74
N VAL A 154 20.11 -0.69 -3.25
CA VAL A 154 18.87 -0.34 -3.93
C VAL A 154 19.22 0.43 -5.20
N LEU A 155 18.77 -0.06 -6.36
CA LEU A 155 18.98 0.62 -7.63
C LEU A 155 18.33 2.03 -7.59
N PRO A 156 18.99 3.05 -8.19
CA PRO A 156 18.46 4.42 -8.16
C PRO A 156 17.16 4.58 -8.96
N THR A 157 16.86 3.62 -9.84
CA THR A 157 15.65 3.55 -10.65
C THR A 157 14.87 2.27 -10.34
N ARG A 158 13.55 2.42 -10.21
CA ARG A 158 12.63 1.29 -10.09
C ARG A 158 12.67 0.45 -11.37
N TRP A 159 12.71 -0.87 -11.24
CA TRP A 159 12.56 -1.78 -12.38
C TRP A 159 11.09 -1.75 -12.85
N ILE A 160 10.88 -1.46 -14.12
CA ILE A 160 9.58 -1.43 -14.80
C ILE A 160 9.71 -2.46 -15.94
N GLU A 161 8.81 -3.46 -15.98
CA GLU A 161 8.72 -4.43 -17.08
C GLU A 161 8.18 -3.77 -18.36
#